data_AF-A0A074LPF5-F1
#
_entry.id   AF-A0A074LPF5-F1
#
_cell.length_a   1.000
_cell.length_b   1.000
_cell.length_c   1.000
_cell.angle_alpha   90.00
_cell.angle_beta   90.00
_cell.angle_gamma   90.00
#
_symmetry.space_group_name_H-M   'P 1'
#
loop_
_entity.id
_entity.type
_entity.pdbx_description
1 polymer ?
#
loop_
_entity_poly.entity_id
_entity_poly.type
_entity_poly.pdbx_seq_one_letter_code
_entity_poly.pdbx_strand_id
1 'polypeptide(L)'
;MKIYLLIFVLCISFSKVSTGQQDHRDDFDMNAIGGGAFRDYISAHITEDDLWATSMKKFGTFHSLMHEMMSELARYNGGAEDETDMIPDFTERISGGEWTAYRKNIEKNEEGTWKDFVQQAELMHDRVHQAMFYAVMLDNQLKNRGVNITEYADEDRAPYDVGDVLPELHTLNLNHIHRDSFRDFVWHSDKLKGRHLHAAMHLMMTFDEMRDDLINIWAQHANKLHEPSCAGTFGDRIKMIDWDQYSSSIENCADEDWKAFVKSISLMQNRINQMMDFIITHIEEK
;
A
#
# COMPACT_ATOMS: atom_id res chain seq x y z
N MET A 1 -57.58 -30.27 0.70
CA MET A 1 -56.84 -29.31 -0.15
C MET A 1 -56.28 -28.23 0.75
N LYS A 2 -54.98 -28.28 1.09
CA LYS A 2 -54.30 -27.28 1.91
C LYS A 2 -52.97 -26.97 1.24
N ILE A 3 -52.78 -25.70 0.88
CA ILE A 3 -51.61 -25.15 0.23
C ILE A 3 -50.53 -24.95 1.31
N TYR A 4 -49.35 -25.52 1.11
CA TYR A 4 -48.17 -25.24 1.93
C TYR A 4 -47.47 -24.00 1.37
N LEU A 5 -47.47 -22.92 2.15
CA LEU A 5 -46.68 -21.72 1.89
C LEU A 5 -45.27 -21.98 2.47
N LEU A 6 -44.30 -22.29 1.61
CA LEU A 6 -42.88 -22.30 2.00
C LEU A 6 -42.41 -20.85 2.12
N ILE A 7 -42.18 -20.40 3.35
CA ILE A 7 -41.44 -19.16 3.63
C ILE A 7 -39.96 -19.54 3.59
N PHE A 8 -39.27 -19.12 2.53
CA PHE A 8 -37.81 -19.07 2.51
C PHE A 8 -37.35 -17.97 3.46
N VAL A 9 -36.93 -18.34 4.66
CA VAL A 9 -36.14 -17.45 5.51
C VAL A 9 -34.74 -17.43 4.92
N LEU A 10 -34.40 -16.34 4.22
CA LEU A 10 -33.02 -16.00 3.93
C LEU A 10 -32.32 -15.76 5.27
N CYS A 11 -31.56 -16.75 5.75
CA CYS A 11 -30.55 -16.53 6.77
C CYS A 11 -29.44 -15.68 6.14
N ILE A 12 -29.56 -14.36 6.24
CA ILE A 12 -28.41 -13.46 6.12
C ILE A 12 -27.55 -13.75 7.35
N SER A 13 -26.56 -14.61 7.18
CA SER A 13 -25.50 -14.78 8.17
C SER A 13 -24.75 -13.46 8.25
N PHE A 14 -25.09 -12.65 9.26
CA PHE A 14 -24.18 -11.63 9.76
C PHE A 14 -22.98 -12.37 10.33
N SER A 15 -21.93 -12.51 9.51
CA SER A 15 -20.62 -12.86 10.00
C SER A 15 -20.24 -11.82 11.04
N LYS A 16 -20.25 -12.24 12.32
CA LYS A 16 -19.60 -11.51 13.40
C LYS A 16 -18.19 -11.18 12.92
N VAL A 17 -17.92 -9.89 12.71
CA VAL A 17 -16.57 -9.35 12.63
C VAL A 17 -15.85 -9.87 13.87
N SER A 18 -14.86 -10.74 13.63
CA SER A 18 -13.99 -11.26 14.67
C SER A 18 -13.37 -10.07 15.40
N THR A 19 -13.71 -9.89 16.67
CA THR A 19 -13.06 -8.97 17.60
C THR A 19 -11.66 -9.44 18.01
N GLY A 20 -10.98 -10.21 17.15
CA GLY A 20 -9.56 -10.47 17.22
C GLY A 20 -8.88 -9.61 16.16
N GLN A 21 -8.84 -8.29 16.36
CA GLN A 21 -7.84 -7.45 15.72
C GLN A 21 -6.50 -8.08 16.09
N GLN A 22 -5.79 -8.67 15.10
CA GLN A 22 -4.34 -8.76 15.21
C GLN A 22 -3.86 -7.38 15.67
N ASP A 23 -3.04 -7.34 16.72
CA ASP A 23 -2.43 -6.09 17.15
C ASP A 23 -1.60 -5.60 15.96
N HIS A 24 -2.07 -4.55 15.28
CA HIS A 24 -1.46 -3.99 14.06
C HIS A 24 -0.02 -3.49 14.30
N ARG A 25 0.47 -3.60 15.53
CA ARG A 25 1.85 -3.31 15.91
C ARG A 25 2.86 -4.32 15.37
N ASP A 26 2.44 -5.56 15.16
CA ASP A 26 3.27 -6.59 14.50
C ASP A 26 3.49 -6.27 13.02
N ASP A 27 2.68 -5.36 12.43
CA ASP A 27 2.88 -4.88 11.06
C ASP A 27 3.95 -3.77 10.97
N PHE A 28 4.51 -3.21 12.04
CA PHE A 28 5.54 -2.16 11.93
C PHE A 28 6.97 -2.68 11.89
N ASP A 29 7.18 -3.93 12.30
CA ASP A 29 8.49 -4.55 12.29
C ASP A 29 8.73 -5.19 10.91
N MET A 30 9.34 -4.44 10.01
CA MET A 30 9.58 -4.89 8.64
C MET A 30 10.82 -4.27 8.01
N ASN A 31 11.54 -5.06 7.20
CA ASN A 31 12.61 -4.51 6.36
C ASN A 31 12.05 -3.42 5.43
N ALA A 32 12.64 -2.23 5.52
CA ALA A 32 12.17 -1.02 4.86
C ALA A 32 13.35 -0.13 4.41
N ILE A 33 13.11 0.69 3.39
CA ILE A 33 14.05 1.70 2.90
C ILE A 33 13.37 3.06 2.95
N GLY A 34 14.05 4.08 3.49
CA GLY A 34 13.54 5.44 3.47
C GLY A 34 13.37 5.98 2.05
N GLY A 35 12.40 6.88 1.83
CA GLY A 35 12.12 7.42 0.48
C GLY A 35 13.28 8.23 -0.10
N GLY A 36 14.07 8.88 0.76
CA GLY A 36 15.33 9.52 0.37
C GLY A 36 16.37 8.51 -0.11
N ALA A 37 16.69 7.53 0.74
CA ALA A 37 17.63 6.45 0.44
C ALA A 37 17.27 5.70 -0.85
N PHE A 38 15.98 5.43 -1.10
CA PHE A 38 15.54 4.80 -2.34
C PHE A 38 15.85 5.65 -3.58
N ARG A 39 15.59 6.97 -3.51
CA ARG A 39 15.92 7.88 -4.63
C ARG A 39 17.44 7.98 -4.82
N ASP A 40 18.20 8.03 -3.75
CA ASP A 40 19.66 8.07 -3.78
C ASP A 40 20.22 6.79 -4.42
N TYR A 41 19.66 5.62 -4.08
CA TYR A 41 20.00 4.35 -4.73
C TYR A 41 19.77 4.41 -6.24
N ILE A 42 18.57 4.83 -6.67
CA ILE A 42 18.23 4.94 -8.09
C ILE A 42 19.20 5.88 -8.81
N SER A 43 19.41 7.08 -8.27
CA SER A 43 20.27 8.10 -8.88
C SER A 43 21.74 7.66 -8.96
N ALA A 44 22.24 6.91 -7.97
CA ALA A 44 23.61 6.45 -7.94
C ALA A 44 23.86 5.21 -8.82
N HIS A 45 22.91 4.26 -8.86
CA HIS A 45 23.18 2.91 -9.35
C HIS A 45 22.37 2.50 -10.58
N ILE A 46 21.25 3.16 -10.88
CA ILE A 46 20.39 2.83 -12.02
C ILE A 46 20.58 3.87 -13.13
N THR A 47 21.56 3.61 -13.99
CA THR A 47 21.92 4.51 -15.11
C THR A 47 21.23 4.15 -16.43
N GLU A 48 20.72 2.93 -16.53
CA GLU A 48 20.05 2.45 -17.74
C GLU A 48 18.61 2.99 -17.89
N ASP A 49 18.06 2.75 -19.07
CA ASP A 49 16.71 3.18 -19.46
C ASP A 49 15.87 2.01 -19.99
N ASP A 50 16.02 0.85 -19.36
CA ASP A 50 15.19 -0.30 -19.64
C ASP A 50 13.85 -0.24 -18.86
N LEU A 51 13.01 -1.24 -19.10
CA LEU A 51 11.69 -1.32 -18.49
C LEU A 51 11.76 -1.42 -16.95
N TRP A 52 12.77 -2.11 -16.41
CA TRP A 52 12.99 -2.24 -14.97
C TRP A 52 13.39 -0.89 -14.35
N ALA A 53 14.39 -0.23 -14.93
CA ALA A 53 14.84 1.09 -14.49
C ALA A 53 13.72 2.14 -14.52
N THR A 54 12.87 2.08 -15.56
CA THR A 54 11.66 2.91 -15.66
C THR A 54 10.70 2.62 -14.51
N SER A 55 10.49 1.35 -14.16
CA SER A 55 9.62 0.95 -13.04
C SER A 55 10.16 1.46 -11.70
N MET A 56 11.47 1.40 -11.46
CA MET A 56 12.10 1.90 -10.24
C MET A 56 11.91 3.42 -10.08
N LYS A 57 12.15 4.18 -11.15
CA LYS A 57 11.90 5.64 -11.19
C LYS A 57 10.43 5.96 -10.95
N LYS A 58 9.51 5.25 -11.61
CA LYS A 58 8.06 5.38 -11.40
C LYS A 58 7.66 5.06 -9.96
N PHE A 59 8.30 4.08 -9.32
CA PHE A 59 8.02 3.71 -7.94
C PHE A 59 8.42 4.83 -6.96
N GLY A 60 9.53 5.52 -7.22
CA GLY A 60 9.90 6.72 -6.47
C GLY A 60 8.89 7.87 -6.60
N THR A 61 8.32 8.06 -7.80
CA THR A 61 7.23 9.02 -8.02
C THR A 61 5.95 8.59 -7.32
N PHE A 62 5.60 7.30 -7.36
CA PHE A 62 4.46 6.73 -6.65
C PHE A 62 4.56 6.98 -5.14
N HIS A 63 5.72 6.73 -4.53
CA HIS A 63 6.00 7.12 -3.15
C HIS A 63 5.87 8.63 -2.93
N SER A 64 6.30 9.43 -3.91
CA SER A 64 6.18 10.91 -3.90
C SER A 64 4.75 11.44 -4.07
N LEU A 65 3.83 10.62 -4.54
CA LEU A 65 2.40 10.97 -4.57
C LEU A 65 1.72 10.64 -3.24
N MET A 66 2.12 9.54 -2.59
CA MET A 66 1.52 9.08 -1.33
C MET A 66 1.57 10.12 -0.20
N HIS A 67 2.75 10.64 0.14
CA HIS A 67 2.80 11.74 1.12
C HIS A 67 2.19 13.06 0.63
N GLU A 68 1.96 13.29 -0.67
CA GLU A 68 1.20 14.48 -1.10
C GLU A 68 -0.26 14.30 -0.69
N MET A 69 -0.81 13.11 -0.93
CA MET A 69 -2.12 12.73 -0.40
C MET A 69 -2.18 12.83 1.13
N MET A 70 -1.18 12.29 1.85
CA MET A 70 -1.12 12.40 3.32
C MET A 70 -1.08 13.86 3.78
N SER A 71 -0.35 14.73 3.07
CA SER A 71 -0.30 16.16 3.38
C SER A 71 -1.66 16.83 3.24
N GLU A 72 -2.41 16.52 2.18
CA GLU A 72 -3.77 17.01 1.99
C GLU A 72 -4.73 16.48 3.06
N LEU A 73 -4.58 15.23 3.50
CA LEU A 73 -5.37 14.66 4.60
C LEU A 73 -5.09 15.35 5.93
N ALA A 74 -3.82 15.62 6.23
CA ALA A 74 -3.45 16.38 7.43
C ALA A 74 -4.02 17.81 7.39
N ARG A 75 -3.92 18.50 6.25
CA ARG A 75 -4.52 19.84 6.05
C ARG A 75 -6.04 19.84 6.17
N TYR A 76 -6.70 18.78 5.71
CA TYR A 76 -8.14 18.62 5.90
C TYR A 76 -8.50 18.53 7.39
N ASN A 77 -7.70 17.80 8.18
CA ASN A 77 -7.94 17.72 9.63
C ASN A 77 -7.82 19.08 10.32
N GLY A 78 -6.86 19.91 9.91
CA GLY A 78 -6.56 21.20 10.55
C GLY A 78 -7.55 22.32 10.26
N GLY A 79 -8.69 22.01 9.64
CA GLY A 79 -9.69 22.97 9.18
C GLY A 79 -10.49 23.67 10.28
N ALA A 80 -10.31 23.31 11.55
CA ALA A 80 -10.83 24.03 12.71
C ALA A 80 -9.66 24.70 13.45
N GLU A 81 -9.79 26.00 13.79
CA GLU A 81 -8.71 26.83 14.38
C GLU A 81 -8.07 26.20 15.65
N ASP A 82 -8.77 25.31 16.35
CA ASP A 82 -8.33 24.66 17.58
C ASP A 82 -7.57 23.31 17.38
N GLU A 83 -7.53 22.74 16.17
CA GLU A 83 -6.88 21.45 15.87
C GLU A 83 -5.50 21.62 15.17
N THR A 84 -5.08 22.87 14.95
CA THR A 84 -3.80 23.20 14.27
C THR A 84 -2.57 22.72 15.04
N ASP A 85 -2.64 22.68 16.37
CA ASP A 85 -1.56 22.18 17.24
C ASP A 85 -1.29 20.67 17.06
N MET A 86 -2.22 19.92 16.45
CA MET A 86 -2.02 18.49 16.25
C MET A 86 -1.17 18.17 15.02
N ILE A 87 -1.16 19.05 14.02
CA ILE A 87 -0.53 18.81 12.72
C ILE A 87 0.92 19.29 12.75
N PRO A 88 1.89 18.49 12.28
CA PRO A 88 3.28 18.93 12.19
C PRO A 88 3.41 20.15 11.28
N ASP A 89 4.38 21.01 11.58
CA ASP A 89 4.74 22.11 10.69
C ASP A 89 5.50 21.56 9.48
N PHE A 90 4.86 21.53 8.31
CA PHE A 90 5.48 21.16 7.05
C PHE A 90 5.11 22.15 5.95
N THR A 91 6.11 22.63 5.23
CA THR A 91 5.93 23.69 4.22
C THR A 91 5.35 23.12 2.92
N GLU A 92 5.90 22.00 2.46
CA GLU A 92 5.52 21.39 1.18
C GLU A 92 4.77 20.08 1.41
N ARG A 93 5.41 19.12 2.09
CA ARG A 93 4.93 17.75 2.19
C ARG A 93 5.37 17.10 3.50
N ILE A 94 4.45 16.37 4.13
CA ILE A 94 4.72 15.64 5.36
C ILE A 94 5.64 14.46 5.09
N SER A 95 6.69 14.29 5.88
CA SER A 95 7.55 13.11 5.88
C SER A 95 6.90 11.93 6.62
N GLY A 96 7.48 10.73 6.50
CA GLY A 96 6.97 9.55 7.21
C GLY A 96 7.07 9.73 8.73
N GLY A 97 8.21 10.23 9.21
CA GLY A 97 8.41 10.51 10.64
C GLY A 97 7.46 11.57 11.19
N GLU A 98 7.17 12.62 10.42
CA GLU A 98 6.17 13.63 10.79
C GLU A 98 4.76 13.04 10.83
N TRP A 99 4.41 12.14 9.89
CA TRP A 99 3.13 11.42 9.94
C TRP A 99 3.02 10.52 11.18
N THR A 100 4.09 9.80 11.53
CA THR A 100 4.14 9.00 12.76
C THR A 100 3.93 9.87 14.00
N ALA A 101 4.55 11.07 14.03
CA ALA A 101 4.35 12.02 15.12
C ALA A 101 2.90 12.53 15.18
N TYR A 102 2.33 12.87 14.02
CA TYR A 102 0.92 13.27 13.87
C TYR A 102 -0.03 12.20 14.40
N ARG A 103 0.12 10.94 13.96
CA ARG A 103 -0.68 9.81 14.47
C ARG A 103 -0.56 9.68 15.98
N LYS A 104 0.66 9.67 16.54
CA LYS A 104 0.88 9.55 17.99
C LYS A 104 0.21 10.68 18.77
N ASN A 105 0.01 11.85 18.16
CA ASN A 105 -0.71 12.95 18.76
C ASN A 105 -2.23 12.73 18.70
N ILE A 106 -2.77 12.34 17.54
CA ILE A 106 -4.19 11.97 17.37
C ILE A 106 -4.59 10.87 18.37
N GLU A 107 -3.76 9.82 18.53
CA GLU A 107 -4.08 8.72 19.45
C GLU A 107 -4.21 9.12 20.92
N LYS A 108 -3.57 10.21 21.33
CA LYS A 108 -3.61 10.72 22.70
C LYS A 108 -4.82 11.61 22.95
N ASN A 109 -5.34 12.25 21.91
CA ASN A 109 -6.30 13.34 22.04
C ASN A 109 -7.67 13.01 21.43
N GLU A 110 -7.74 12.03 20.53
CA GLU A 110 -8.95 11.66 19.80
C GLU A 110 -9.23 10.15 19.88
N GLU A 111 -10.52 9.81 19.91
CA GLU A 111 -11.03 8.46 19.67
C GLU A 111 -11.94 8.48 18.44
N GLY A 112 -12.02 7.35 17.73
CA GLY A 112 -12.97 7.16 16.63
C GLY A 112 -12.32 7.05 15.24
N THR A 113 -13.16 7.20 14.21
CA THR A 113 -12.86 6.85 12.83
C THR A 113 -11.63 7.54 12.23
N TRP A 114 -11.35 8.79 12.63
CA TRP A 114 -10.21 9.53 12.10
C TRP A 114 -8.87 8.97 12.58
N LYS A 115 -8.80 8.57 13.86
CA LYS A 115 -7.63 7.86 14.39
C LYS A 115 -7.37 6.57 13.62
N ASP A 116 -8.40 5.77 13.40
CA ASP A 116 -8.29 4.52 12.63
C ASP A 116 -7.82 4.80 11.20
N PHE A 117 -8.34 5.83 10.55
CA PHE A 117 -7.92 6.27 9.23
C PHE A 117 -6.43 6.63 9.16
N VAL A 118 -5.95 7.48 10.09
CA VAL A 118 -4.55 7.93 10.12
C VAL A 118 -3.61 6.72 10.35
N GLN A 119 -4.04 5.76 11.16
CA GLN A 119 -3.32 4.52 11.38
C GLN A 119 -3.28 3.64 10.12
N GLN A 120 -4.40 3.46 9.42
CA GLN A 120 -4.42 2.70 8.17
C GLN A 120 -3.54 3.34 7.09
N ALA A 121 -3.52 4.67 7.01
CA ALA A 121 -2.63 5.40 6.11
C ALA A 121 -1.14 5.17 6.42
N GLU A 122 -0.76 5.12 7.70
CA GLU A 122 0.63 4.80 8.10
C GLU A 122 1.01 3.36 7.73
N LEU A 123 0.13 2.39 7.99
CA LEU A 123 0.38 0.99 7.60
C LEU A 123 0.52 0.81 6.08
N MET A 124 -0.32 1.51 5.30
CA MET A 124 -0.18 1.56 3.84
C MET A 124 1.17 2.17 3.45
N HIS A 125 1.58 3.26 4.11
CA HIS A 125 2.84 3.94 3.87
C HIS A 125 4.05 3.05 4.12
N ASP A 126 4.08 2.34 5.24
CA ASP A 126 5.18 1.44 5.59
C ASP A 126 5.26 0.23 4.64
N ARG A 127 4.13 -0.30 4.15
CA ARG A 127 4.16 -1.37 3.13
C ARG A 127 4.73 -0.90 1.78
N VAL A 128 4.52 0.36 1.42
CA VAL A 128 5.21 0.94 0.25
C VAL A 128 6.72 0.96 0.47
N HIS A 129 7.17 1.36 1.67
CA HIS A 129 8.59 1.35 2.03
C HIS A 129 9.22 -0.06 2.01
N GLN A 130 8.49 -1.09 2.47
CA GLN A 130 8.95 -2.47 2.36
C GLN A 130 9.02 -2.96 0.91
N ALA A 131 8.01 -2.66 0.11
CA ALA A 131 8.02 -3.01 -1.31
C ALA A 131 9.20 -2.33 -2.05
N MET A 132 9.50 -1.07 -1.71
CA MET A 132 10.67 -0.36 -2.23
C MET A 132 11.99 -1.02 -1.80
N PHE A 133 12.07 -1.54 -0.57
CA PHE A 133 13.25 -2.24 -0.07
C PHE A 133 13.53 -3.50 -0.89
N TYR A 134 12.53 -4.37 -1.05
CA TYR A 134 12.68 -5.58 -1.84
C TYR A 134 12.90 -5.30 -3.33
N ALA A 135 12.41 -4.17 -3.87
CA ALA A 135 12.73 -3.74 -5.22
C ALA A 135 14.22 -3.40 -5.39
N VAL A 136 14.82 -2.72 -4.41
CA VAL A 136 16.27 -2.41 -4.39
C VAL A 136 17.10 -3.68 -4.24
N MET A 137 16.70 -4.58 -3.36
CA MET A 137 17.34 -5.88 -3.19
C MET A 137 17.38 -6.67 -4.50
N LEU A 138 16.22 -6.79 -5.14
CA LEU A 138 16.08 -7.48 -6.42
C LEU A 138 16.92 -6.81 -7.52
N ASP A 139 16.91 -5.48 -7.63
CA ASP A 139 17.76 -4.77 -8.60
C ASP A 139 19.25 -5.07 -8.39
N ASN A 140 19.73 -4.97 -7.15
CA ASN A 140 21.12 -5.22 -6.79
C ASN A 140 21.58 -6.61 -7.22
N GLN A 141 20.72 -7.61 -7.02
CA GLN A 141 20.99 -9.00 -7.41
C GLN A 141 20.88 -9.21 -8.93
N LEU A 142 19.77 -8.84 -9.55
CA LEU A 142 19.52 -9.02 -10.99
C LEU A 142 20.59 -8.35 -11.85
N LYS A 143 21.10 -7.20 -11.41
CA LYS A 143 22.09 -6.41 -12.14
C LYS A 143 23.50 -6.57 -11.59
N ASN A 144 23.69 -7.40 -10.56
CA ASN A 144 24.96 -7.63 -9.88
C ASN A 144 25.69 -6.32 -9.53
N ARG A 145 24.98 -5.37 -8.89
CA ARG A 145 25.53 -4.03 -8.59
C ARG A 145 26.61 -4.08 -7.51
N GLY A 146 26.58 -5.09 -6.63
CA GLY A 146 27.55 -5.24 -5.55
C GLY A 146 27.41 -4.17 -4.47
N VAL A 147 26.23 -3.56 -4.34
CA VAL A 147 25.94 -2.52 -3.36
C VAL A 147 25.62 -3.17 -2.02
N ASN A 148 26.16 -2.60 -0.94
CA ASN A 148 25.79 -2.99 0.40
C ASN A 148 24.42 -2.37 0.76
N ILE A 149 23.35 -3.15 0.63
CA ILE A 149 21.98 -2.66 0.82
C ILE A 149 21.70 -2.18 2.25
N THR A 150 22.46 -2.63 3.25
CA THR A 150 22.30 -2.17 4.63
C THR A 150 22.57 -0.68 4.78
N GLU A 151 23.37 -0.07 3.91
CA GLU A 151 23.62 1.38 3.90
C GLU A 151 22.40 2.21 3.47
N TYR A 152 21.41 1.55 2.84
CA TYR A 152 20.15 2.15 2.42
C TYR A 152 18.97 1.71 3.29
N ALA A 153 19.09 0.61 4.02
CA ALA A 153 18.06 0.14 4.94
C ALA A 153 17.86 1.15 6.07
N ASP A 154 16.61 1.31 6.52
CA ASP A 154 16.32 2.11 7.70
C ASP A 154 16.71 1.28 8.95
N GLU A 155 17.89 1.54 9.52
CA GLU A 155 18.48 0.74 10.61
C GLU A 155 17.56 0.63 11.84
N ASP A 156 16.69 1.62 12.07
CA ASP A 156 15.72 1.61 13.18
C ASP A 156 14.50 0.70 12.90
N ARG A 157 14.29 0.30 11.64
CA ARG A 157 13.11 -0.46 11.18
C ARG A 157 13.44 -1.81 10.53
N ALA A 158 14.71 -2.07 10.19
CA ALA A 158 15.16 -3.30 9.56
C ALA A 158 15.97 -4.21 10.52
N PRO A 159 15.37 -4.77 11.58
CA PRO A 159 16.09 -5.61 12.55
C PRO A 159 16.31 -7.05 12.07
N TYR A 160 15.86 -7.42 10.86
CA TYR A 160 15.77 -8.79 10.40
C TYR A 160 16.76 -9.11 9.28
N ASP A 161 17.26 -10.35 9.28
CA ASP A 161 17.94 -10.90 8.12
C ASP A 161 17.01 -10.79 6.89
N VAL A 162 17.61 -10.64 5.72
CA VAL A 162 16.94 -10.46 4.41
C VAL A 162 15.85 -11.53 4.10
N GLY A 163 15.89 -12.68 4.77
CA GLY A 163 14.91 -13.76 4.64
C GLY A 163 13.88 -13.87 5.77
N ASP A 164 13.97 -13.04 6.82
CA ASP A 164 13.09 -13.14 7.98
C ASP A 164 11.80 -12.30 7.80
N VAL A 165 10.71 -13.06 7.73
CA VAL A 165 9.30 -12.72 7.98
C VAL A 165 8.67 -11.66 7.07
N LEU A 166 8.51 -11.98 5.79
CA LEU A 166 7.33 -11.51 5.08
C LEU A 166 6.09 -12.17 5.69
N PRO A 167 5.11 -11.42 6.20
CA PRO A 167 3.92 -12.02 6.77
C PRO A 167 3.20 -12.84 5.71
N GLU A 168 2.69 -13.98 6.14
CA GLU A 168 1.97 -14.89 5.27
C GLU A 168 0.73 -14.20 4.65
N LEU A 169 0.62 -14.25 3.32
CA LEU A 169 -0.43 -13.57 2.53
C LEU A 169 -1.86 -13.86 3.01
N HIS A 170 -2.09 -15.02 3.62
CA HIS A 170 -3.42 -15.49 4.04
C HIS A 170 -3.95 -14.82 5.32
N THR A 171 -3.17 -13.95 5.96
CA THR A 171 -3.62 -13.16 7.11
C THR A 171 -4.39 -11.88 6.73
N LEU A 172 -4.35 -11.46 5.45
CA LEU A 172 -4.95 -10.21 4.99
C LEU A 172 -5.83 -10.42 3.75
N ASN A 173 -6.92 -11.19 3.89
CA ASN A 173 -7.95 -11.25 2.84
C ASN A 173 -8.98 -10.14 3.10
N LEU A 174 -8.76 -8.99 2.48
CA LEU A 174 -9.53 -7.77 2.70
C LEU A 174 -10.56 -7.56 1.60
N ASN A 175 -11.68 -6.93 1.94
CA ASN A 175 -12.74 -6.64 0.97
C ASN A 175 -12.17 -5.80 -0.18
N HIS A 176 -12.29 -6.32 -1.39
CA HIS A 176 -11.76 -5.66 -2.57
C HIS A 176 -12.76 -4.61 -3.08
N ILE A 177 -12.33 -3.35 -3.06
CA ILE A 177 -13.01 -2.29 -3.79
C ILE A 177 -12.52 -2.27 -5.22
N HIS A 178 -13.45 -2.38 -6.17
CA HIS A 178 -13.12 -2.20 -7.58
C HIS A 178 -12.76 -0.73 -7.82
N ARG A 179 -11.71 -0.48 -8.59
CA ARG A 179 -11.24 0.87 -8.93
C ARG A 179 -12.34 1.78 -9.46
N ASP A 180 -13.20 1.26 -10.35
CA ASP A 180 -14.33 2.04 -10.87
C ASP A 180 -15.33 2.41 -9.76
N SER A 181 -15.54 1.54 -8.76
CA SER A 181 -16.39 1.86 -7.60
C SER A 181 -15.78 2.98 -6.76
N PHE A 182 -14.46 2.97 -6.54
CA PHE A 182 -13.77 4.05 -5.84
C PHE A 182 -13.83 5.35 -6.63
N ARG A 183 -13.55 5.31 -7.94
CA ARG A 183 -13.68 6.48 -8.81
C ARG A 183 -15.07 7.06 -8.77
N ASP A 184 -16.09 6.23 -8.93
CA ASP A 184 -17.47 6.67 -8.97
C ASP A 184 -17.90 7.25 -7.62
N PHE A 185 -17.40 6.70 -6.50
CA PHE A 185 -17.52 7.30 -5.18
C PHE A 185 -16.86 8.68 -5.13
N VAL A 186 -15.61 8.82 -5.56
CA VAL A 186 -14.90 10.12 -5.51
C VAL A 186 -15.60 11.20 -6.34
N TRP A 187 -16.13 10.85 -7.51
CA TRP A 187 -16.76 11.80 -8.42
C TRP A 187 -18.20 12.19 -8.06
N HIS A 188 -18.95 11.30 -7.41
CA HIS A 188 -20.39 11.48 -7.21
C HIS A 188 -20.83 11.51 -5.74
N SER A 189 -19.91 11.29 -4.80
CA SER A 189 -20.25 11.31 -3.37
C SER A 189 -20.35 12.74 -2.87
N ASP A 190 -21.53 13.09 -2.35
CA ASP A 190 -21.74 14.34 -1.62
C ASP A 190 -20.95 14.39 -0.29
N LYS A 191 -20.40 13.26 0.18
CA LYS A 191 -19.62 13.15 1.43
C LYS A 191 -18.26 13.82 1.34
N LEU A 192 -17.71 14.02 0.13
CA LEU A 192 -16.35 14.53 -0.07
C LEU A 192 -16.36 16.06 -0.16
N LYS A 193 -16.57 16.71 0.98
CA LYS A 193 -16.56 18.17 1.09
C LYS A 193 -15.20 18.70 1.52
N GLY A 194 -14.86 19.89 1.03
CA GLY A 194 -13.61 20.59 1.37
C GLY A 194 -12.50 20.36 0.35
N ARG A 195 -11.76 21.43 0.07
CA ARG A 195 -10.69 21.47 -0.94
C ARG A 195 -9.64 20.38 -0.71
N HIS A 196 -9.20 20.21 0.54
CA HIS A 196 -8.09 19.35 0.89
C HIS A 196 -8.48 17.87 0.84
N LEU A 197 -9.68 17.53 1.33
CA LEU A 197 -10.19 16.18 1.21
C LEU A 197 -10.39 15.77 -0.25
N HIS A 198 -10.98 16.65 -1.07
CA HIS A 198 -11.16 16.40 -2.50
C HIS A 198 -9.83 16.22 -3.22
N ALA A 199 -8.82 17.06 -2.92
CA ALA A 199 -7.47 16.91 -3.45
C ALA A 199 -6.85 15.56 -3.05
N ALA A 200 -6.94 15.17 -1.77
CA ALA A 200 -6.44 13.87 -1.30
C ALA A 200 -7.08 12.69 -2.05
N MET A 201 -8.38 12.74 -2.32
CA MET A 201 -9.08 11.66 -3.04
C MET A 201 -8.67 11.58 -4.52
N HIS A 202 -8.44 12.71 -5.18
CA HIS A 202 -7.89 12.73 -6.53
C HIS A 202 -6.46 12.18 -6.58
N LEU A 203 -5.65 12.50 -5.58
CA LEU A 203 -4.30 11.94 -5.43
C LEU A 203 -4.36 10.43 -5.20
N MET A 204 -5.29 9.93 -4.37
CA MET A 204 -5.51 8.49 -4.17
C MET A 204 -5.87 7.76 -5.47
N MET A 205 -6.74 8.35 -6.31
CA MET A 205 -7.06 7.76 -7.62
C MET A 205 -5.85 7.73 -8.56
N THR A 206 -5.07 8.81 -8.58
CA THR A 206 -3.85 8.88 -9.40
C THR A 206 -2.81 7.86 -8.91
N PHE A 207 -2.73 7.69 -7.59
CA PHE A 207 -1.88 6.72 -6.93
C PHE A 207 -2.29 5.28 -7.28
N ASP A 208 -3.58 4.97 -7.27
CA ASP A 208 -4.12 3.67 -7.68
C ASP A 208 -3.83 3.35 -9.16
N GLU A 209 -3.98 4.33 -10.07
CA GLU A 209 -3.63 4.14 -11.48
C GLU A 209 -2.13 3.89 -11.67
N MET A 210 -1.28 4.63 -10.96
CA MET A 210 0.18 4.41 -10.98
C MET A 210 0.57 3.04 -10.41
N ARG A 211 -0.14 2.56 -9.39
CA ARG A 211 0.04 1.21 -8.84
C ARG A 211 -0.22 0.15 -9.92
N ASP A 212 -1.36 0.25 -10.61
CA ASP A 212 -1.74 -0.69 -11.68
C ASP A 212 -0.70 -0.66 -12.83
N ASP A 213 -0.22 0.53 -13.21
CA ASP A 213 0.86 0.70 -14.18
C ASP A 213 2.14 -0.06 -13.77
N LEU A 214 2.56 0.07 -12.51
CA LEU A 214 3.74 -0.60 -11.97
C LEU A 214 3.57 -2.13 -11.99
N ILE A 215 2.41 -2.64 -11.56
CA ILE A 215 2.10 -4.08 -11.58
C ILE A 215 2.14 -4.62 -13.00
N ASN A 216 1.59 -3.91 -13.98
CA ASN A 216 1.66 -4.30 -15.38
C ASN A 216 3.12 -4.43 -15.86
N ILE A 217 3.99 -3.51 -15.44
CA ILE A 217 5.42 -3.57 -15.78
C ILE A 217 6.09 -4.77 -15.12
N TRP A 218 5.87 -5.00 -13.82
CA TRP A 218 6.51 -6.10 -13.09
C TRP A 218 6.07 -7.47 -13.56
N ALA A 219 4.82 -7.61 -13.97
CA ALA A 219 4.31 -8.85 -14.54
C ALA A 219 4.82 -9.13 -15.96
N GLN A 220 5.06 -8.09 -16.77
CA GLN A 220 5.82 -8.26 -18.01
C GLN A 220 7.24 -8.73 -17.73
N HIS A 221 7.82 -8.35 -16.59
CA HIS A 221 9.08 -8.90 -16.12
C HIS A 221 8.95 -10.37 -15.70
N ALA A 222 7.92 -10.73 -14.95
CA ALA A 222 7.62 -12.12 -14.57
C ALA A 222 7.53 -13.04 -15.80
N ASN A 223 6.85 -12.60 -16.87
CA ASN A 223 6.71 -13.36 -18.12
C ASN A 223 8.06 -13.58 -18.86
N LYS A 224 9.09 -12.79 -18.55
CA LYS A 224 10.42 -12.89 -19.16
C LYS A 224 11.38 -13.75 -18.34
N LEU A 225 10.99 -14.18 -17.13
CA LEU A 225 11.83 -15.03 -16.30
C LEU A 225 12.02 -16.40 -16.95
N HIS A 226 13.24 -16.93 -16.84
CA HIS A 226 13.63 -18.20 -17.46
C HIS A 226 13.18 -19.41 -16.66
N GLU A 227 12.96 -19.25 -15.35
CA GLU A 227 12.50 -20.32 -14.47
C GLU A 227 10.96 -20.44 -14.53
N PRO A 228 10.39 -21.59 -14.96
CA PRO A 228 8.94 -21.74 -15.10
C PRO A 228 8.14 -21.52 -13.81
N SER A 229 8.70 -21.87 -12.65
CA SER A 229 8.09 -21.68 -11.32
C SER A 229 8.03 -20.22 -10.88
N CYS A 230 8.86 -19.36 -11.47
CA CYS A 230 8.84 -17.92 -11.23
C CYS A 230 8.08 -17.16 -12.33
N ALA A 231 7.82 -17.80 -13.47
CA ALA A 231 7.12 -17.16 -14.58
C ALA A 231 5.64 -16.90 -14.26
N GLY A 232 5.18 -15.70 -14.63
CA GLY A 232 3.76 -15.36 -14.59
C GLY A 232 2.98 -15.89 -15.79
N THR A 233 1.65 -15.87 -15.71
CA THR A 233 0.79 -16.05 -16.88
C THR A 233 -0.25 -14.94 -16.90
N PHE A 234 0.09 -13.86 -17.61
CA PHE A 234 -0.69 -12.63 -17.64
C PHE A 234 -1.15 -12.29 -19.05
N GLY A 235 -2.35 -11.71 -19.17
CA GLY A 235 -2.82 -11.11 -20.42
C GLY A 235 -2.21 -9.71 -20.65
N ASP A 236 -2.62 -9.05 -21.74
CA ASP A 236 -2.12 -7.71 -22.12
C ASP A 236 -2.42 -6.62 -21.07
N ARG A 237 -3.48 -6.83 -20.27
CA ARG A 237 -3.83 -5.98 -19.13
C ARG A 237 -4.09 -6.87 -17.92
N ILE A 238 -3.40 -6.56 -16.83
CA ILE A 238 -3.47 -7.37 -15.62
C ILE A 238 -4.56 -6.85 -14.73
N LYS A 239 -5.39 -7.78 -14.26
CA LYS A 239 -6.30 -7.51 -13.17
C LYS A 239 -5.56 -7.77 -11.88
N MET A 240 -5.88 -6.99 -10.85
CA MET A 240 -5.33 -7.17 -9.51
C MET A 240 -5.42 -8.62 -9.02
N ILE A 241 -6.56 -9.28 -9.25
CA ILE A 241 -6.77 -10.69 -8.89
C ILE A 241 -5.77 -11.65 -9.55
N ASP A 242 -5.29 -11.32 -10.75
CA ASP A 242 -4.32 -12.15 -11.46
C ASP A 242 -2.94 -12.07 -10.77
N TRP A 243 -2.57 -10.88 -10.27
CA TRP A 243 -1.35 -10.72 -9.47
C TRP A 243 -1.45 -11.41 -8.11
N ASP A 244 -2.59 -11.30 -7.42
CA ASP A 244 -2.80 -11.98 -6.13
C ASP A 244 -2.72 -13.51 -6.27
N GLN A 245 -3.31 -14.04 -7.34
CA GLN A 245 -3.22 -15.46 -7.68
C GLN A 245 -1.77 -15.87 -7.97
N TYR A 246 -1.06 -15.07 -8.77
CA TYR A 246 0.34 -15.30 -9.08
C TYR A 246 1.20 -15.30 -7.81
N SER A 247 1.05 -14.29 -6.97
CA SER A 247 1.75 -14.16 -5.68
C SER A 247 1.44 -15.31 -4.72
N SER A 248 0.27 -15.94 -4.81
CA SER A 248 -0.04 -17.13 -4.02
C SER A 248 0.58 -18.41 -4.59
N SER A 249 0.86 -18.44 -5.91
CA SER A 249 1.43 -19.60 -6.60
C SER A 249 2.96 -19.64 -6.62
N ILE A 250 3.60 -18.50 -6.33
CA ILE A 250 5.05 -18.30 -6.46
C ILE A 250 5.88 -19.03 -5.39
N GLU A 251 5.25 -19.77 -4.48
CA GLU A 251 5.94 -20.52 -3.41
C GLU A 251 6.99 -21.51 -3.94
N ASN A 252 6.82 -22.00 -5.17
CA ASN A 252 7.74 -22.94 -5.81
C ASN A 252 8.89 -22.26 -6.58
N CYS A 253 8.92 -20.93 -6.65
CA CYS A 253 10.00 -20.18 -7.28
C CYS A 253 11.28 -20.27 -6.44
N ALA A 254 12.39 -20.68 -7.07
CA ALA A 254 13.69 -20.80 -6.40
C ALA A 254 14.42 -19.45 -6.24
N ASP A 255 14.01 -18.43 -6.99
CA ASP A 255 14.47 -17.06 -6.83
C ASP A 255 13.78 -16.42 -5.61
N GLU A 256 14.45 -16.50 -4.46
CA GLU A 256 13.97 -15.99 -3.18
C GLU A 256 13.77 -14.46 -3.19
N ASP A 257 14.63 -13.72 -3.88
CA ASP A 257 14.53 -12.26 -3.97
C ASP A 257 13.31 -11.84 -4.81
N TRP A 258 13.08 -12.53 -5.93
CA TRP A 258 11.89 -12.31 -6.76
C TRP A 258 10.61 -12.70 -6.01
N LYS A 259 10.61 -13.84 -5.32
CA LYS A 259 9.49 -14.28 -4.48
C LYS A 259 9.18 -13.25 -3.39
N ALA A 260 10.21 -12.75 -2.70
CA ALA A 260 10.05 -11.75 -1.65
C ALA A 260 9.49 -10.43 -2.20
N PHE A 261 10.01 -9.98 -3.34
CA PHE A 261 9.49 -8.82 -4.05
C PHE A 261 8.00 -8.99 -4.39
N VAL A 262 7.61 -10.08 -5.06
CA VAL A 262 6.21 -10.34 -5.45
C VAL A 262 5.27 -10.35 -4.23
N LYS A 263 5.65 -11.05 -3.16
CA LYS A 263 4.86 -11.09 -1.92
C LYS A 263 4.71 -9.70 -1.29
N SER A 264 5.78 -8.90 -1.28
CA SER A 264 5.74 -7.54 -0.74
C SER A 264 4.82 -6.61 -1.55
N ILE A 265 4.79 -6.75 -2.88
CA ILE A 265 3.85 -6.00 -3.75
C ILE A 265 2.40 -6.35 -3.42
N SER A 266 2.09 -7.63 -3.23
CA SER A 266 0.73 -8.07 -2.88
C SER A 266 0.29 -7.53 -1.51
N LEU A 267 1.18 -7.52 -0.52
CA LEU A 267 0.91 -6.91 0.79
C LEU A 267 0.66 -5.39 0.68
N MET A 268 1.47 -4.69 -0.12
CA MET A 268 1.27 -3.28 -0.44
C MET A 268 -0.10 -3.04 -1.09
N GLN A 269 -0.46 -3.82 -2.11
CA GLN A 269 -1.77 -3.72 -2.77
C GLN A 269 -2.93 -3.92 -1.79
N ASN A 270 -2.83 -4.93 -0.92
CA ASN A 270 -3.87 -5.21 0.07
C ASN A 270 -4.10 -4.03 1.02
N ARG A 271 -3.04 -3.35 1.50
CA ARG A 271 -3.20 -2.17 2.35
C ARG A 271 -3.74 -0.95 1.61
N ILE A 272 -3.37 -0.77 0.34
CA ILE A 272 -3.95 0.29 -0.50
C ILE A 272 -5.45 0.07 -0.69
N ASN A 273 -5.87 -1.16 -0.97
CA ASN A 273 -7.29 -1.51 -1.09
C ASN A 273 -8.04 -1.33 0.23
N GLN A 274 -7.42 -1.71 1.35
CA GLN A 274 -7.98 -1.48 2.68
C GLN A 274 -8.24 0.00 2.93
N MET A 275 -7.30 0.86 2.54
CA MET A 275 -7.43 2.29 2.66
C MET A 275 -8.60 2.83 1.82
N MET A 276 -8.74 2.35 0.58
CA MET A 276 -9.88 2.71 -0.28
C MET A 276 -11.23 2.26 0.29
N ASP A 277 -11.31 1.02 0.81
CA ASP A 277 -12.50 0.48 1.48
C ASP A 277 -12.86 1.30 2.72
N PHE A 278 -11.84 1.64 3.51
CA PHE A 278 -12.01 2.48 4.69
C PHE A 278 -12.60 3.84 4.31
N ILE A 279 -12.06 4.50 3.29
CA ILE A 279 -12.56 5.78 2.77
C ILE A 279 -14.03 5.66 2.37
N ILE A 280 -14.38 4.70 1.52
CA ILE A 280 -15.76 4.54 1.04
C ILE A 280 -16.74 4.31 2.19
N THR A 281 -16.34 3.48 3.14
CA THR A 281 -17.23 3.00 4.21
C THR A 281 -17.37 4.02 5.33
N HIS A 282 -16.28 4.70 5.69
CA HIS A 282 -16.20 5.43 6.96
C HIS A 282 -15.90 6.92 6.84
N ILE A 283 -15.58 7.45 5.66
CA ILE A 283 -15.42 8.89 5.53
C ILE A 283 -16.82 9.54 5.57
N GLU A 284 -17.18 10.03 6.75
CA GLU A 284 -18.35 10.89 6.98
C GLU A 284 -17.86 12.33 7.18
N GLU A 285 -18.76 13.28 6.88
CA GLU A 285 -18.51 14.71 7.10
C GLU A 285 -18.19 14.93 8.59
N LYS A 286 -17.05 15.58 8.89
CA LYS A 286 -16.81 16.17 10.21
C LYS A 286 -17.88 17.23 10.50
#